data_AF-A0A1H5RD19-F1
#
_entry.id   AF-A0A1H5RD19-F1
#
_cell.length_a   1.000
_cell.length_b   1.000
_cell.length_c   1.000
_cell.angle_alpha   90.00
_cell.angle_beta   90.00
_cell.angle_gamma   90.00
#
_symmetry.space_group_name_H-M   'P 1'
#
loop_
_entity.id
_entity.type
_entity.pdbx_description
1 polymer ?
#
loop_
_entity_poly.entity_id
_entity_poly.type
_entity_poly.pdbx_seq_one_letter_code
_entity_poly.pdbx_strand_id
1 'polypeptide(L)'
;QHGRGEYGDETHLGTVTDGDHFGAELLARDDATWSFTARAATRVIALVLPAAAYARLNGRSEPLRTHVAEAVAQPRKPANKAGEASIDLSAGHDGEPILSGTYVDYDPSPREYELAVAQTVLRVHNRVTDLYNNPMNQLEQQLRLTVEALRERQEHELVNNTDFGLLHNADLKHRLTTRSGPPTPLDLDDLLCRRRKTKFFLAHPRAIAAFGRECTRTRVYPDTTLLDGKRVMAWRGVPILPCDKIPVTETGTTSILAMRTGEDDAGVIGLRPKSLPDEYQPGLNVRFLGISDRAVTSYLVSAYHSAAVLVPDALGVLDDVEVGRS
;
A
#
# COMPACT_ATOMS: atom_id res chain seq x y z
N GLN A 1 19.57 10.08 5.31
CA GLN A 1 20.83 10.10 4.54
C GLN A 1 21.00 11.49 3.98
N HIS A 2 22.17 12.09 4.18
CA HIS A 2 22.49 13.44 3.74
C HIS A 2 23.80 13.40 2.95
N GLY A 3 23.78 13.92 1.73
CA GLY A 3 24.96 14.09 0.89
C GLY A 3 25.16 15.57 0.56
N ARG A 4 26.32 15.91 -0.02
CA ARG A 4 26.53 17.25 -0.56
C ARG A 4 25.98 17.30 -1.98
N GLY A 5 24.99 18.16 -2.21
CA GLY A 5 24.43 18.37 -3.54
C GLY A 5 25.41 19.08 -4.46
N GLU A 6 25.12 19.06 -5.77
CA GLU A 6 25.91 19.73 -6.81
C GLU A 6 26.10 21.23 -6.52
N TYR A 7 25.14 21.85 -5.84
CA TYR A 7 25.16 23.27 -5.46
C TYR A 7 25.69 23.56 -4.05
N GLY A 8 26.26 22.55 -3.37
CA GLY A 8 26.89 22.71 -2.05
C GLY A 8 25.95 22.59 -0.85
N ASP A 9 24.63 22.55 -1.07
CA ASP A 9 23.62 22.34 -0.03
C ASP A 9 23.53 20.88 0.41
N GLU A 10 23.14 20.68 1.68
CA GLU A 10 22.91 19.35 2.24
C GLU A 10 21.65 18.73 1.62
N THR A 11 21.83 17.72 0.77
CA THR A 11 20.77 17.05 0.02
C THR A 11 20.33 15.80 0.76
N HIS A 12 19.02 15.66 1.00
CA HIS A 12 18.45 14.45 1.59
C HIS A 12 18.36 13.33 0.53
N LEU A 13 19.16 12.28 0.70
CA LEU A 13 19.27 11.17 -0.26
C LEU A 13 18.25 10.05 0.01
N GLY A 14 17.72 9.95 1.22
CA GLY A 14 16.77 8.90 1.63
C GLY A 14 16.71 8.69 3.14
N THR A 15 15.66 8.04 3.62
CA THR A 15 15.47 7.67 5.03
C THR A 15 15.57 6.16 5.15
N VAL A 16 16.02 5.67 6.31
CA VAL A 16 16.14 4.24 6.65
C VAL A 16 15.39 4.05 7.95
N THR A 17 14.57 3.00 8.02
CA THR A 17 13.72 2.69 9.17
C THR A 17 14.03 1.30 9.74
N ASP A 18 13.17 0.79 10.61
CA ASP A 18 13.42 -0.45 11.35
C ASP A 18 13.59 -1.65 10.40
N GLY A 19 14.75 -2.29 10.46
CA GLY A 19 15.12 -3.43 9.62
C GLY A 19 15.93 -3.07 8.37
N ASP A 20 16.01 -1.80 8.00
CA ASP A 20 16.93 -1.34 6.97
C ASP A 20 18.36 -1.24 7.51
N HIS A 21 19.32 -1.25 6.58
CA HIS A 21 20.74 -1.24 6.90
C HIS A 21 21.51 -0.30 5.97
N PHE A 22 22.60 0.24 6.48
CA PHE A 22 23.57 1.01 5.69
C PHE A 22 24.83 0.17 5.46
N GLY A 23 25.49 0.41 4.32
CA GLY A 23 26.83 -0.13 4.08
C GLY A 23 26.87 -1.56 3.55
N ALA A 24 25.78 -2.09 2.97
CA ALA A 24 25.82 -3.36 2.23
C ALA A 24 26.91 -3.37 1.13
N GLU A 25 27.17 -2.19 0.54
CA GLU A 25 28.21 -1.97 -0.48
C GLU A 25 29.63 -2.21 0.05
N LEU A 26 29.87 -2.00 1.36
CA LEU A 26 31.16 -2.31 2.01
C LEU A 26 31.39 -3.81 2.20
N LEU A 27 30.34 -4.64 2.09
CA LEU A 27 30.50 -6.09 2.15
C LEU A 27 31.16 -6.62 0.87
N ALA A 28 31.03 -5.88 -0.24
CA ALA A 28 31.46 -6.28 -1.58
C ALA A 28 32.80 -5.67 -2.03
N ARG A 29 33.24 -4.54 -1.42
CA ARG A 29 34.45 -3.81 -1.81
C ARG A 29 35.27 -3.39 -0.61
N ASP A 30 36.57 -3.72 -0.62
CA ASP A 30 37.53 -3.39 0.46
C ASP A 30 37.85 -1.88 0.58
N ASP A 31 37.51 -1.08 -0.44
CA ASP A 31 37.83 0.34 -0.57
C ASP A 31 36.61 1.29 -0.55
N ALA A 32 35.44 0.77 -0.15
CA ALA A 32 34.21 1.56 -0.19
C ALA A 32 34.25 2.74 0.79
N THR A 33 34.28 3.95 0.23
CA THR A 33 34.09 5.20 0.96
C THR A 33 32.61 5.54 1.01
N TRP A 34 32.13 5.99 2.17
CA TRP A 34 30.73 6.39 2.31
C TRP A 34 30.48 7.66 1.47
N SER A 35 29.50 7.60 0.57
CA SER A 35 29.10 8.76 -0.25
C SER A 35 28.15 9.71 0.48
N PHE A 36 27.67 9.32 1.67
CA PHE A 36 26.69 10.07 2.45
C PHE A 36 26.98 10.00 3.96
N THR A 37 26.43 10.96 4.69
CA THR A 37 26.35 10.95 6.16
C THR A 37 24.93 10.56 6.58
N ALA A 38 24.78 9.72 7.60
CA ALA A 38 23.49 9.41 8.19
C ALA A 38 23.29 10.24 9.47
N ARG A 39 22.12 10.89 9.59
CA ARG A 39 21.70 11.60 10.81
C ARG A 39 20.37 11.00 11.26
N ALA A 40 20.26 10.71 12.55
CA ALA A 40 19.00 10.25 13.13
C ALA A 40 18.02 11.43 13.22
N ALA A 41 16.86 11.30 12.56
CA ALA A 41 15.78 12.29 12.65
C ALA A 41 15.00 12.16 13.98
N THR A 42 14.93 10.94 14.52
CA THR A 42 14.27 10.58 15.78
C THR A 42 15.25 9.83 16.70
N ARG A 43 14.82 9.46 17.91
CA ARG A 43 15.64 8.60 18.79
C ARG A 43 15.69 7.19 18.20
N VAL A 44 16.89 6.68 17.93
CA VAL A 44 17.10 5.37 17.30
C VAL A 44 18.04 4.48 18.14
N ILE A 45 17.89 3.16 18.01
CA ILE A 45 18.86 2.17 18.48
C ILE A 45 19.43 1.52 17.23
N ALA A 46 20.75 1.57 17.05
CA ALA A 46 21.42 1.01 15.89
C ALA A 46 22.22 -0.24 16.28
N LEU A 47 22.04 -1.34 15.53
CA LEU A 47 22.95 -2.47 15.55
C LEU A 47 24.11 -2.17 14.59
N VAL A 48 25.33 -2.06 15.12
CA VAL A 48 26.50 -1.67 14.33
C VAL A 48 27.44 -2.85 14.18
N LEU A 49 27.80 -3.18 12.93
CA LEU A 49 28.87 -4.11 12.59
C LEU A 49 30.10 -3.31 12.13
N PRO A 50 31.16 -3.17 12.94
CA PRO A 50 32.37 -2.46 12.52
C PRO A 50 33.05 -3.17 11.35
N ALA A 51 33.48 -2.41 10.34
CA ALA A 51 34.14 -2.96 9.15
C ALA A 51 35.36 -3.84 9.49
N ALA A 52 36.17 -3.44 10.48
CA ALA A 52 37.29 -4.23 10.96
C ALA A 52 36.87 -5.56 11.62
N ALA A 53 35.68 -5.63 12.24
CA ALA A 53 35.15 -6.86 12.80
C ALA A 53 34.64 -7.78 11.68
N TYR A 54 33.95 -7.24 10.69
CA TYR A 54 33.53 -7.96 9.49
C TYR A 54 34.72 -8.55 8.71
N ALA A 55 35.73 -7.74 8.40
CA ALA A 55 36.92 -8.19 7.65
C ALA A 55 37.63 -9.37 8.36
N ARG A 56 37.73 -9.32 9.71
CA ARG A 56 38.28 -10.43 10.50
C ARG A 56 37.44 -11.71 10.44
N LEU A 57 36.11 -11.58 10.44
CA LEU A 57 35.18 -12.72 10.37
C LEU A 57 35.13 -13.33 8.96
N ASN A 58 35.04 -12.49 7.93
CA ASN A 58 35.04 -12.91 6.53
C ASN A 58 36.36 -13.61 6.14
N GLY A 59 37.49 -13.13 6.67
CA GLY A 59 38.79 -13.78 6.52
C GLY A 59 38.94 -15.14 7.24
N ARG A 60 38.06 -15.47 8.19
CA ARG A 60 38.15 -16.69 9.01
C ARG A 60 37.05 -17.73 8.75
N SER A 61 35.93 -17.33 8.16
CA SER A 61 34.76 -18.19 7.93
C SER A 61 34.52 -18.39 6.43
N GLU A 62 34.76 -19.61 5.95
CA GLU A 62 34.55 -19.99 4.55
C GLU A 62 33.07 -19.87 4.12
N PRO A 63 32.07 -20.34 4.91
CA PRO A 63 30.66 -20.23 4.51
C PRO A 63 30.16 -18.79 4.33
N LEU A 64 30.64 -17.87 5.16
CA LEU A 64 30.28 -16.45 5.07
C LEU A 64 30.84 -15.82 3.78
N ARG A 65 32.07 -16.19 3.43
CA ARG A 65 32.77 -15.67 2.25
C ARG A 65 32.09 -16.11 0.96
N THR A 66 31.72 -17.39 0.87
CA THR A 66 30.98 -17.92 -0.28
C THR A 66 29.64 -17.23 -0.45
N HIS A 67 28.87 -17.08 0.64
CA HIS A 67 27.57 -16.43 0.60
C HIS A 67 27.65 -14.97 0.10
N VAL A 68 28.62 -14.20 0.58
CA VAL A 68 28.83 -12.81 0.13
C VAL A 68 29.26 -12.77 -1.34
N ALA A 69 30.16 -13.66 -1.76
CA ALA A 69 30.60 -13.73 -3.15
C ALA A 69 29.43 -14.07 -4.11
N GLU A 70 28.56 -15.00 -3.74
CA GLU A 70 27.37 -15.35 -4.52
C GLU A 70 26.36 -14.19 -4.59
N ALA A 71 26.10 -13.51 -3.47
CA ALA A 71 25.20 -12.36 -3.43
C ALA A 71 25.71 -11.18 -4.28
N VAL A 72 27.02 -10.98 -4.35
CA VAL A 72 27.65 -9.94 -5.19
C VAL A 72 27.68 -10.34 -6.68
N ALA A 73 27.85 -11.64 -6.97
CA ALA A 73 27.90 -12.15 -8.33
C ALA A 73 26.52 -12.24 -9.02
N GLN A 74 25.41 -12.15 -8.28
CA GLN A 74 24.07 -12.15 -8.87
C GLN A 74 23.81 -10.82 -9.61
N PRO A 75 23.70 -10.83 -10.95
CA PRO A 75 23.32 -9.64 -11.68
C PRO A 75 21.87 -9.28 -11.31
N ARG A 76 21.66 -8.04 -10.84
CA ARG A 76 20.31 -7.47 -10.72
C ARG A 76 19.66 -7.49 -12.11
N LYS A 77 18.54 -8.20 -12.26
CA LYS A 77 17.76 -8.19 -13.51
C LYS A 77 17.50 -6.73 -13.91
N PRO A 78 17.68 -6.37 -15.19
CA PRO A 78 17.44 -5.01 -15.63
C PRO A 78 15.94 -4.71 -15.51
N ALA A 79 15.62 -3.74 -14.67
CA ALA A 79 14.28 -3.24 -14.44
C ALA A 79 14.20 -1.80 -14.93
N ASN A 80 13.07 -1.42 -15.52
CA ASN A 80 12.83 -0.04 -15.92
C ASN A 80 12.71 0.85 -14.65
N LYS A 81 12.62 2.18 -14.86
CA LYS A 81 12.41 3.14 -13.75
C LYS A 81 11.14 2.86 -12.93
N ALA A 82 10.19 2.08 -13.46
CA ALA A 82 8.94 1.68 -12.82
C ALA A 82 9.00 0.29 -12.15
N GLY A 83 10.16 -0.38 -12.14
CA GLY A 83 10.34 -1.70 -11.51
C GLY A 83 9.90 -2.90 -12.35
N GLU A 84 9.40 -2.69 -13.56
CA GLU A 84 9.01 -3.75 -14.51
C GLU A 84 10.22 -4.22 -15.33
N ALA A 85 10.09 -5.34 -16.04
CA ALA A 85 11.12 -5.79 -16.99
C ALA A 85 11.44 -4.68 -18.02
N SER A 86 12.72 -4.35 -18.18
CA SER A 86 13.14 -3.25 -19.07
C SER A 86 13.07 -3.64 -20.54
N ILE A 87 12.55 -2.73 -21.38
CA ILE A 87 12.59 -2.82 -22.84
C ILE A 87 13.54 -1.74 -23.36
N ASP A 88 14.59 -2.14 -24.07
CA ASP A 88 15.45 -1.19 -24.78
C ASP A 88 14.76 -0.70 -26.05
N LEU A 89 14.57 0.62 -26.14
CA LEU A 89 13.93 1.30 -27.26
C LEU A 89 14.98 2.11 -28.03
N SER A 90 15.23 1.75 -29.28
CA SER A 90 16.09 2.52 -30.19
C SER A 90 15.25 3.52 -30.99
N ALA A 91 15.42 4.82 -30.73
CA ALA A 91 14.82 5.90 -31.52
C ALA A 91 15.93 6.67 -32.25
N GLY A 92 16.16 6.36 -33.53
CA GLY A 92 17.09 7.07 -34.41
C GLY A 92 16.40 7.45 -35.72
N HIS A 93 16.67 8.64 -36.24
CA HIS A 93 16.01 9.19 -37.44
C HIS A 93 16.84 9.04 -38.74
N ASP A 94 18.02 8.44 -38.71
CA ASP A 94 18.83 8.24 -39.93
C ASP A 94 19.54 6.87 -39.94
N GLY A 95 19.37 6.14 -41.04
CA GLY A 95 19.87 4.77 -41.28
C GLY A 95 18.88 3.67 -40.85
N GLU A 96 18.90 2.51 -41.51
CA GLU A 96 18.24 1.28 -41.03
C GLU A 96 18.92 0.84 -39.72
N PRO A 97 18.35 1.12 -38.54
CA PRO A 97 18.97 0.72 -37.29
C PRO A 97 18.78 -0.79 -37.19
N ILE A 98 19.84 -1.51 -36.82
CA ILE A 98 19.71 -2.90 -36.39
C ILE A 98 18.80 -2.86 -35.16
N LEU A 99 17.55 -3.27 -35.33
CA LEU A 99 16.59 -3.37 -34.24
C LEU A 99 17.14 -4.41 -33.26
N SER A 100 17.55 -3.97 -32.08
CA SER A 100 17.87 -4.86 -30.97
C SER A 100 16.66 -5.75 -30.73
N GLY A 101 16.79 -7.05 -31.02
CA GLY A 101 15.71 -8.01 -30.81
C GLY A 101 15.44 -8.18 -29.32
N THR A 102 14.54 -7.39 -28.76
CA THR A 102 14.07 -7.54 -27.39
C THR A 102 12.94 -8.56 -27.37
N TYR A 103 13.21 -9.74 -26.82
CA TYR A 103 12.16 -10.66 -26.40
C TYR A 103 11.58 -10.10 -25.09
N VAL A 104 10.26 -9.96 -25.02
CA VAL A 104 9.59 -9.65 -23.75
C VAL A 104 9.63 -10.95 -22.95
N ASP A 105 10.50 -10.99 -21.94
CA ASP A 105 10.47 -12.07 -20.96
C ASP A 105 9.16 -11.96 -20.17
N TYR A 106 8.15 -12.72 -20.60
CA TYR A 106 6.95 -12.94 -19.81
C TYR A 106 7.35 -13.66 -18.52
N ASP A 107 6.80 -13.21 -17.39
CA ASP A 107 6.94 -13.94 -16.14
C ASP A 107 6.26 -15.31 -16.31
N PRO A 108 7.00 -16.44 -16.22
CA PRO A 108 6.42 -17.77 -16.40
C PRO A 108 5.46 -18.16 -15.27
N SER A 109 5.41 -17.39 -14.18
CA SER A 109 4.49 -17.58 -13.05
C SER A 109 3.85 -16.24 -12.65
N PRO A 110 2.91 -15.71 -13.46
CA PRO A 110 2.21 -14.49 -13.10
C PRO A 110 1.42 -14.69 -11.81
N ARG A 111 1.26 -13.61 -11.04
CA ARG A 111 0.56 -13.67 -9.77
C ARG A 111 -0.94 -13.96 -9.98
N GLU A 112 -1.40 -15.08 -9.45
CA GLU A 112 -2.82 -15.43 -9.39
C GLU A 112 -3.46 -14.81 -8.14
N TYR A 113 -4.62 -14.16 -8.31
CA TYR A 113 -5.37 -13.55 -7.22
C TYR A 113 -6.60 -14.39 -6.90
N GLU A 114 -6.54 -15.12 -5.79
CA GLU A 114 -7.72 -15.81 -5.28
C GLU A 114 -8.71 -14.83 -4.66
N LEU A 115 -10.00 -15.13 -4.80
CA LEU A 115 -11.06 -14.34 -4.17
C LEU A 115 -11.22 -14.76 -2.72
N ALA A 116 -11.06 -13.81 -1.80
CA ALA A 116 -11.41 -14.02 -0.41
C ALA A 116 -12.93 -13.93 -0.21
N VAL A 117 -13.41 -14.60 0.83
CA VAL A 117 -14.83 -14.62 1.19
C VAL A 117 -15.03 -14.19 2.63
N ALA A 118 -15.90 -13.20 2.85
CA ALA A 118 -16.45 -12.88 4.16
C ALA A 118 -17.87 -13.44 4.25
N GLN A 119 -18.16 -14.26 5.26
CA GLN A 119 -19.47 -14.91 5.43
C GLN A 119 -20.02 -14.69 6.82
N THR A 120 -21.34 -14.59 6.92
CA THR A 120 -22.05 -14.59 8.20
C THR A 120 -23.42 -15.24 8.05
N VAL A 121 -23.96 -15.75 9.16
CA VAL A 121 -25.29 -16.36 9.20
C VAL A 121 -26.23 -15.42 9.93
N LEU A 122 -27.19 -14.84 9.20
CA LEU A 122 -28.29 -14.08 9.77
C LEU A 122 -29.36 -15.06 10.28
N ARG A 123 -29.75 -14.91 11.55
CA ARG A 123 -30.79 -15.74 12.19
C ARG A 123 -31.93 -14.84 12.66
N VAL A 124 -33.13 -15.12 12.17
CA VAL A 124 -34.33 -14.33 12.49
C VAL A 124 -35.41 -15.25 13.03
N HIS A 125 -35.98 -14.93 14.19
CA HIS A 125 -37.09 -15.71 14.74
C HIS A 125 -38.39 -15.34 14.01
N ASN A 126 -39.13 -16.35 13.54
CA ASN A 126 -40.36 -16.15 12.74
C ASN A 126 -41.41 -15.32 13.49
N ARG A 127 -41.55 -15.50 14.81
CA ARG A 127 -42.44 -14.68 15.64
C ARG A 127 -42.15 -13.18 15.52
N VAL A 128 -40.89 -12.79 15.38
CA VAL A 128 -40.50 -11.38 15.25
C VAL A 128 -40.89 -10.84 13.88
N THR A 129 -40.65 -11.62 12.82
CA THR A 129 -41.06 -11.25 11.46
C THR A 129 -42.57 -11.24 11.28
N ASP A 130 -43.31 -12.06 12.02
CA ASP A 130 -44.77 -12.15 11.92
C ASP A 130 -45.47 -11.04 12.73
N LEU A 131 -44.98 -10.74 13.93
CA LEU A 131 -45.64 -9.81 14.86
C LEU A 131 -45.14 -8.36 14.75
N TYR A 132 -43.89 -8.12 14.33
CA TYR A 132 -43.26 -6.81 14.37
C TYR A 132 -42.82 -6.28 13.00
N ASN A 133 -43.48 -6.71 11.93
CA ASN A 133 -43.13 -6.34 10.55
C ASN A 133 -43.63 -4.96 10.09
N ASN A 134 -44.41 -4.27 10.93
CA ASN A 134 -44.95 -2.95 10.62
C ASN A 134 -44.54 -1.95 11.71
N PRO A 135 -44.14 -0.72 11.33
CA PRO A 135 -44.12 -0.15 9.98
C PRO A 135 -42.89 -0.55 9.12
N MET A 136 -41.91 -1.27 9.68
CA MET A 136 -40.67 -1.64 8.99
C MET A 136 -40.48 -3.16 8.95
N ASN A 137 -40.11 -3.67 7.77
CA ASN A 137 -39.82 -5.09 7.59
C ASN A 137 -38.56 -5.50 8.37
N GLN A 138 -38.73 -6.36 9.37
CA GLN A 138 -37.63 -6.72 10.29
C GLN A 138 -36.54 -7.52 9.59
N LEU A 139 -36.92 -8.43 8.70
CA LEU A 139 -35.97 -9.24 7.95
C LEU A 139 -35.10 -8.36 7.05
N GLU A 140 -35.73 -7.43 6.33
CA GLU A 140 -35.04 -6.51 5.41
C GLU A 140 -34.06 -5.60 6.18
N GLN A 141 -34.48 -5.07 7.33
CA GLN A 141 -33.60 -4.23 8.15
C GLN A 141 -32.43 -5.00 8.74
N GLN A 142 -32.66 -6.22 9.25
CA GLN A 142 -31.57 -7.05 9.76
C GLN A 142 -30.60 -7.47 8.66
N LEU A 143 -31.12 -7.79 7.47
CA LEU A 143 -30.30 -8.08 6.31
C LEU A 143 -29.46 -6.86 5.90
N ARG A 144 -30.05 -5.66 5.87
CA ARG A 144 -29.33 -4.42 5.57
C ARG A 144 -28.16 -4.19 6.53
N LEU A 145 -28.40 -4.27 7.84
CA LEU A 145 -27.35 -4.11 8.86
C LEU A 145 -26.25 -5.17 8.74
N THR A 146 -26.63 -6.41 8.43
CA THR A 146 -25.68 -7.51 8.21
C THR A 146 -24.81 -7.26 6.98
N VAL A 147 -25.42 -6.77 5.89
CA VAL A 147 -24.70 -6.38 4.67
C VAL A 147 -23.76 -5.21 4.94
N GLU A 148 -24.19 -4.17 5.67
CA GLU A 148 -23.34 -3.04 6.06
C GLU A 148 -22.11 -3.54 6.85
N ALA A 149 -22.30 -4.38 7.87
CA ALA A 149 -21.20 -4.96 8.63
C ALA A 149 -20.25 -5.81 7.78
N LEU A 150 -20.76 -6.57 6.80
CA LEU A 150 -19.92 -7.30 5.87
C LEU A 150 -19.12 -6.38 4.93
N ARG A 151 -19.70 -5.26 4.49
CA ARG A 151 -18.99 -4.26 3.67
C ARG A 151 -17.89 -3.57 4.46
N GLU A 152 -18.12 -3.25 5.72
CA GLU A 152 -17.10 -2.73 6.64
C GLU A 152 -15.95 -3.73 6.83
N ARG A 153 -16.26 -5.02 6.96
CA ARG A 153 -15.23 -6.07 7.02
C ARG A 153 -14.48 -6.19 5.70
N GLN A 154 -15.18 -6.14 4.57
CA GLN A 154 -14.57 -6.15 3.24
C GLN A 154 -13.61 -4.97 3.05
N GLU A 155 -13.98 -3.76 3.46
CA GLU A 155 -13.07 -2.61 3.41
C GLU A 155 -11.80 -2.86 4.22
N HIS A 156 -11.94 -3.41 5.44
CA HIS A 156 -10.81 -3.76 6.28
C HIS A 156 -9.86 -4.76 5.62
N GLU A 157 -10.39 -5.82 5.01
CA GLU A 157 -9.59 -6.83 4.29
C GLU A 157 -8.90 -6.23 3.07
N LEU A 158 -9.59 -5.42 2.26
CA LEU A 158 -8.99 -4.76 1.10
C LEU A 158 -7.79 -3.88 1.49
N VAL A 159 -7.78 -3.31 2.68
CA VAL A 159 -6.66 -2.48 3.15
C VAL A 159 -5.57 -3.32 3.84
N ASN A 160 -5.94 -4.25 4.73
CA ASN A 160 -5.05 -4.87 5.72
C ASN A 160 -4.75 -6.35 5.50
N ASN A 161 -5.43 -7.03 4.57
CA ASN A 161 -5.18 -8.44 4.35
C ASN A 161 -3.71 -8.67 3.91
N THR A 162 -3.04 -9.68 4.46
CA THR A 162 -1.63 -9.95 4.19
C THR A 162 -1.38 -10.42 2.76
N ASP A 163 -2.38 -11.03 2.14
CA ASP A 163 -2.24 -11.70 0.85
C ASP A 163 -2.53 -10.73 -0.30
N PHE A 164 -3.67 -10.02 -0.26
CA PHE A 164 -4.10 -9.08 -1.32
C PHE A 164 -4.34 -7.65 -0.85
N GLY A 165 -4.22 -7.37 0.45
CA GLY A 165 -4.49 -6.04 1.01
C GLY A 165 -3.48 -4.99 0.54
N LEU A 166 -3.95 -3.77 0.36
CA LEU A 166 -3.17 -2.67 -0.23
C LEU A 166 -1.90 -2.36 0.57
N LEU A 167 -1.97 -2.34 1.91
CA LEU A 167 -0.80 -2.02 2.75
C LEU A 167 0.33 -3.05 2.63
N HIS A 168 0.00 -4.30 2.35
CA HIS A 168 0.96 -5.40 2.25
C HIS A 168 1.45 -5.62 0.80
N ASN A 169 0.70 -5.16 -0.20
CA ASN A 169 1.00 -5.36 -1.61
C ASN A 169 1.67 -4.16 -2.31
N ALA A 170 1.98 -3.10 -1.57
CA ALA A 170 2.79 -2.02 -2.09
C ALA A 170 4.25 -2.46 -2.26
N ASP A 171 4.80 -2.28 -3.47
CA ASP A 171 6.21 -2.55 -3.76
C ASP A 171 7.12 -1.68 -2.87
N LEU A 172 8.20 -2.28 -2.35
CA LEU A 172 9.15 -1.64 -1.44
C LEU A 172 9.73 -0.33 -2.01
N LYS A 173 9.91 -0.21 -3.34
CA LYS A 173 10.41 1.02 -3.98
C LYS A 173 9.39 2.18 -3.95
N HIS A 174 8.11 1.84 -3.78
CA HIS A 174 7.00 2.79 -3.70
C HIS A 174 6.51 3.01 -2.26
N ARG A 175 7.23 2.47 -1.29
CA ARG A 175 7.11 2.83 0.13
C ARG A 175 8.08 3.97 0.45
N LEU A 176 7.55 5.00 1.07
CA LEU A 176 8.25 6.19 1.52
C LEU A 176 8.03 6.31 3.01
N THR A 177 8.92 6.99 3.72
CA THR A 177 8.78 7.24 5.14
C THR A 177 8.82 8.75 5.36
N THR A 178 8.09 9.24 6.37
CA THR A 178 8.11 10.67 6.68
C THR A 178 9.50 11.17 7.03
N ARG A 179 9.80 12.42 6.70
CA ARG A 179 11.12 13.03 6.97
C ARG A 179 11.32 13.43 8.42
N SER A 180 10.23 13.81 9.09
CA SER A 180 10.26 14.39 10.44
C SER A 180 9.25 13.76 11.41
N GLY A 181 8.56 12.70 11.03
CA GLY A 181 7.47 12.08 11.80
C GLY A 181 6.08 12.51 11.28
N PRO A 182 5.61 13.74 11.54
CA PRO A 182 4.34 14.20 10.99
C PRO A 182 4.36 14.31 9.46
N PRO A 183 3.22 14.10 8.77
CA PRO A 183 3.15 14.18 7.32
C PRO A 183 3.22 15.64 6.87
N THR A 184 4.33 16.02 6.23
CA THR A 184 4.52 17.38 5.71
C THR A 184 3.99 17.52 4.28
N PRO A 185 3.70 18.76 3.82
CA PRO A 185 3.47 19.06 2.41
C PRO A 185 4.48 18.42 1.44
N LEU A 186 5.76 18.40 1.83
CA LEU A 186 6.82 17.83 1.00
C LEU A 186 6.72 16.31 0.93
N ASP A 187 6.37 15.63 2.03
CA ASP A 187 6.19 14.17 2.03
C ASP A 187 5.03 13.75 1.10
N LEU A 188 3.95 14.54 1.06
CA LEU A 188 2.84 14.28 0.13
C LEU A 188 3.21 14.62 -1.32
N ASP A 189 4.00 15.67 -1.57
CA ASP A 189 4.52 15.97 -2.91
C ASP A 189 5.48 14.85 -3.38
N ASP A 190 6.34 14.31 -2.52
CA ASP A 190 7.22 13.16 -2.81
C ASP A 190 6.39 11.89 -3.11
N LEU A 191 5.34 11.65 -2.31
CA LEU A 191 4.40 10.54 -2.52
C LEU A 191 3.62 10.69 -3.83
N LEU A 192 3.30 11.92 -4.25
CA LEU A 192 2.59 12.19 -5.49
C LEU A 192 3.49 12.05 -6.71
N CYS A 193 4.69 12.64 -6.67
CA CYS A 193 5.60 12.72 -7.83
C CYS A 193 6.11 11.35 -8.32
N ARG A 194 6.15 10.34 -7.45
CA ARG A 194 6.56 8.98 -7.84
C ARG A 194 5.53 8.24 -8.70
N ARG A 195 4.32 8.78 -8.85
CA ARG A 195 3.23 8.11 -9.59
C ARG A 195 2.51 9.09 -10.50
N ARG A 196 2.20 8.64 -11.71
CA ARG A 196 1.33 9.38 -12.64
C ARG A 196 -0.14 9.10 -12.33
N LYS A 197 -1.02 10.05 -12.65
CA LYS A 197 -2.49 9.92 -12.61
C LYS A 197 -3.04 9.39 -11.27
N THR A 198 -2.42 9.76 -10.15
CA THR A 198 -2.96 9.47 -8.82
C THR A 198 -4.37 10.05 -8.71
N LYS A 199 -5.35 9.20 -8.40
CA LYS A 199 -6.77 9.57 -8.36
C LYS A 199 -7.18 10.10 -7.00
N PHE A 200 -6.65 9.50 -5.93
CA PHE A 200 -6.90 9.92 -4.55
C PHE A 200 -5.81 9.43 -3.61
N PHE A 201 -5.69 10.10 -2.47
CA PHE A 201 -5.03 9.59 -1.29
C PHE A 201 -6.03 8.90 -0.37
N LEU A 202 -5.61 7.87 0.34
CA LEU A 202 -6.38 7.20 1.37
C LEU A 202 -5.60 7.30 2.68
N ALA A 203 -6.22 7.87 3.72
CA ALA A 203 -5.52 8.17 4.96
C ALA A 203 -6.44 8.01 6.17
N HIS A 204 -5.86 7.61 7.31
CA HIS A 204 -6.61 7.64 8.57
C HIS A 204 -7.04 9.09 8.90
N PRO A 205 -8.26 9.34 9.42
CA PRO A 205 -8.72 10.70 9.76
C PRO A 205 -7.75 11.50 10.63
N ARG A 206 -7.06 10.82 11.57
CA ARG A 206 -6.00 11.44 12.39
C ARG A 206 -4.78 11.88 11.57
N ALA A 207 -4.42 11.15 10.51
CA ALA A 207 -3.34 11.55 9.59
C ALA A 207 -3.73 12.75 8.74
N ILE A 208 -4.98 12.80 8.27
CA ILE A 208 -5.52 13.97 7.55
C ILE A 208 -5.46 15.22 8.46
N ALA A 209 -5.85 15.06 9.73
CA ALA A 209 -5.75 16.15 10.70
C ALA A 209 -4.29 16.55 10.98
N ALA A 210 -3.36 15.59 11.10
CA ALA A 210 -1.93 15.87 11.26
C ALA A 210 -1.35 16.63 10.07
N PHE A 211 -1.71 16.21 8.85
CA PHE A 211 -1.34 16.90 7.63
C PHE A 211 -1.88 18.33 7.58
N GLY A 212 -3.14 18.53 7.98
CA GLY A 212 -3.73 19.88 8.09
C GLY A 212 -2.99 20.79 9.09
N ARG A 213 -2.51 20.23 10.21
CA ARG A 213 -1.67 20.97 11.18
C ARG A 213 -0.32 21.37 10.57
N GLU A 214 0.34 20.46 9.85
CA GLU A 214 1.61 20.72 9.17
C GLU A 214 1.48 21.75 8.04
N CYS A 215 0.39 21.69 7.29
CA CYS A 215 0.02 22.72 6.32
C CYS A 215 -0.14 24.09 6.99
N THR A 216 -0.89 24.16 8.09
CA THR A 216 -1.09 25.41 8.84
C THR A 216 0.23 25.96 9.39
N ARG A 217 1.11 25.09 9.92
CA ARG A 217 2.45 25.45 10.41
C ARG A 217 3.34 26.05 9.32
N THR A 218 3.22 25.54 8.10
CA THR A 218 3.95 26.04 6.92
C THR A 218 3.21 27.15 6.18
N ARG A 219 2.06 27.61 6.68
CA ARG A 219 1.17 28.61 6.07
C ARG A 219 0.70 28.23 4.66
N VAL A 220 0.57 26.93 4.42
CA VAL A 220 -0.05 26.38 3.22
C VAL A 220 -1.47 25.97 3.58
N TYR A 221 -2.44 26.36 2.76
CA TYR A 221 -3.82 25.93 2.93
C TYR A 221 -4.16 24.96 1.80
N PRO A 222 -4.42 23.68 2.10
CA PRO A 222 -4.76 22.71 1.08
C PRO A 222 -6.12 23.06 0.45
N ASP A 223 -6.23 22.83 -0.85
CA ASP A 223 -7.45 23.08 -1.59
C ASP A 223 -8.56 22.10 -1.18
N THR A 224 -9.77 22.35 -1.66
CA THR A 224 -10.87 21.38 -1.56
C THR A 224 -11.35 21.01 -2.96
N THR A 225 -11.75 19.76 -3.12
CA THR A 225 -12.36 19.27 -4.36
C THR A 225 -13.72 18.63 -4.07
N LEU A 226 -14.56 18.57 -5.09
CA LEU A 226 -15.86 17.93 -5.02
C LEU A 226 -15.73 16.48 -5.50
N LEU A 227 -16.01 15.53 -4.62
CA LEU A 227 -16.09 14.12 -4.95
C LEU A 227 -17.48 13.61 -4.56
N ASP A 228 -18.23 13.08 -5.52
CA ASP A 228 -19.60 12.57 -5.32
C ASP A 228 -20.52 13.53 -4.56
N GLY A 229 -20.42 14.83 -4.87
CA GLY A 229 -21.20 15.90 -4.24
C GLY A 229 -20.73 16.32 -2.84
N LYS A 230 -19.67 15.68 -2.30
CA LYS A 230 -19.06 16.02 -1.00
C LYS A 230 -17.78 16.80 -1.20
N ARG A 231 -17.56 17.83 -0.38
CA ARG A 231 -16.28 18.55 -0.35
C ARG A 231 -15.29 17.79 0.49
N VAL A 232 -14.13 17.48 -0.08
CA VAL A 232 -13.02 16.80 0.60
C VAL A 232 -11.75 17.65 0.46
N MET A 233 -10.86 17.54 1.45
CA MET A 233 -9.53 18.14 1.36
C MET A 233 -8.78 17.54 0.17
N ALA A 234 -8.04 18.37 -0.55
CA ALA A 234 -7.24 17.95 -1.69
C ALA A 234 -5.81 18.48 -1.57
N TRP A 235 -4.87 17.70 -2.10
CA TRP A 235 -3.48 18.11 -2.26
C TRP A 235 -3.13 18.09 -3.74
N ARG A 236 -2.74 19.25 -4.30
CA ARG A 236 -2.43 19.40 -5.74
C ARG A 236 -3.54 18.90 -6.67
N GLY A 237 -4.80 19.13 -6.28
CA GLY A 237 -5.98 18.68 -7.03
C GLY A 237 -6.38 17.21 -6.82
N VAL A 238 -5.61 16.44 -6.03
CA VAL A 238 -5.91 15.04 -5.70
C VAL A 238 -6.64 14.97 -4.35
N PRO A 239 -7.86 14.41 -4.27
CA PRO A 239 -8.62 14.30 -3.03
C PRO A 239 -7.93 13.39 -2.01
N ILE A 240 -8.03 13.75 -0.73
CA ILE A 240 -7.60 12.94 0.41
C ILE A 240 -8.83 12.35 1.09
N LEU A 241 -9.01 11.04 0.98
CA LEU A 241 -10.18 10.31 1.47
C LEU A 241 -9.89 9.69 2.84
N PRO A 242 -10.80 9.88 3.82
CA PRO A 242 -10.68 9.24 5.12
C PRO A 242 -10.97 7.74 5.02
N CYS A 243 -10.12 6.93 5.64
CA CYS A 243 -10.35 5.51 5.86
C CYS A 243 -9.90 5.15 7.28
N ASP A 244 -10.85 4.78 8.13
CA ASP A 244 -10.60 4.37 9.52
C ASP A 244 -10.03 2.95 9.61
N LYS A 245 -10.00 2.20 8.50
CA LYS A 245 -9.41 0.85 8.45
C LYS A 245 -7.90 0.85 8.37
N ILE A 246 -7.25 1.97 8.05
CA ILE A 246 -5.80 2.09 8.09
C ILE A 246 -5.38 2.14 9.58
N PRO A 247 -4.53 1.21 10.04
CA PRO A 247 -4.24 1.06 11.46
C PRO A 247 -3.45 2.26 11.97
N VAL A 248 -3.72 2.64 13.22
CA VAL A 248 -2.88 3.53 14.00
C VAL A 248 -2.20 2.69 15.08
N THR A 249 -0.87 2.69 15.08
CA THR A 249 -0.05 1.94 16.03
C THR A 249 -0.15 2.53 17.44
N GLU A 250 0.23 1.76 18.46
CA GLU A 250 0.29 2.24 19.85
C GLU A 250 1.27 3.41 20.03
N THR A 251 2.29 3.49 19.17
CA THR A 251 3.26 4.59 19.15
C THR A 251 2.71 5.85 18.48
N GLY A 252 1.49 5.80 17.91
CA GLY A 252 0.82 6.93 17.29
C GLY A 252 1.25 7.19 15.84
N THR A 253 1.71 6.15 15.14
CA THR A 253 2.03 6.19 13.70
C THR A 253 0.97 5.49 12.87
N THR A 254 0.86 5.87 11.61
CA THR A 254 -0.05 5.26 10.62
C THR A 254 0.56 5.38 9.22
N SER A 255 -0.21 5.06 8.19
CA SER A 255 0.23 5.18 6.80
C SER A 255 -0.73 6.04 5.98
N ILE A 256 -0.23 6.62 4.90
CA ILE A 256 -1.03 7.31 3.88
C ILE A 256 -0.78 6.61 2.55
N LEU A 257 -1.85 6.14 1.90
CA LEU A 257 -1.77 5.53 0.57
C LEU A 257 -2.07 6.58 -0.49
N ALA A 258 -1.46 6.39 -1.65
CA ALA A 258 -1.78 7.17 -2.85
C ALA A 258 -1.90 6.22 -4.03
N MET A 259 -3.03 6.30 -4.73
CA MET A 259 -3.44 5.25 -5.67
C MET A 259 -3.86 5.82 -7.03
N ARG A 260 -3.36 5.18 -8.08
CA ARG A 260 -3.96 5.18 -9.42
C ARG A 260 -4.94 4.02 -9.47
N THR A 261 -6.14 4.22 -10.02
CA THR A 261 -7.17 3.18 -10.10
C THR A 261 -7.65 2.97 -11.53
N GLY A 262 -8.15 1.78 -11.82
CA GLY A 262 -8.74 1.42 -13.12
C GLY A 262 -7.81 0.59 -14.00
N GLU A 263 -8.38 -0.30 -14.80
CA GLU A 263 -7.65 -1.19 -15.71
C GLU A 263 -6.97 -0.42 -16.85
N ASP A 264 -7.67 0.53 -17.47
CA ASP A 264 -7.16 1.36 -18.58
C ASP A 264 -5.90 2.16 -18.21
N ASP A 265 -5.81 2.56 -16.94
CA ASP A 265 -4.69 3.31 -16.40
C ASP A 265 -3.61 2.39 -15.80
N ALA A 266 -3.75 1.05 -15.92
CA ALA A 266 -2.93 0.07 -15.21
C ALA A 266 -2.82 0.43 -13.72
N GLY A 267 -3.97 0.58 -13.06
CA GLY A 267 -4.09 1.00 -11.68
C GLY A 267 -4.33 -0.16 -10.71
N VAL A 268 -4.71 0.19 -9.50
CA VAL A 268 -5.32 -0.71 -8.53
C VAL A 268 -6.75 -1.01 -8.96
N ILE A 269 -7.11 -2.29 -8.96
CA ILE A 269 -8.45 -2.78 -9.28
C ILE A 269 -9.00 -3.68 -8.17
N GLY A 270 -10.32 -3.64 -7.96
CA GLY A 270 -11.03 -4.58 -7.10
C GLY A 270 -11.55 -5.76 -7.90
N LEU A 271 -11.36 -6.97 -7.39
CA LEU A 271 -11.82 -8.21 -8.02
C LEU A 271 -13.07 -8.72 -7.32
N ARG A 272 -14.04 -9.16 -8.12
CA ARG A 272 -15.27 -9.82 -7.65
C ARG A 272 -15.77 -10.78 -8.73
N PRO A 273 -16.56 -11.81 -8.37
CA PRO A 273 -17.22 -12.66 -9.34
C PRO A 273 -18.11 -11.84 -10.29
N LYS A 274 -18.14 -12.21 -11.58
CA LYS A 274 -18.97 -11.55 -12.59
C LYS A 274 -20.47 -11.74 -12.32
N SER A 275 -20.84 -12.90 -11.78
CA SER A 275 -22.21 -13.26 -11.42
C SER A 275 -22.19 -14.21 -10.23
N LEU A 276 -23.15 -14.06 -9.34
CA LEU A 276 -23.35 -14.97 -8.21
C LEU A 276 -24.78 -15.55 -8.22
N PRO A 277 -24.96 -16.82 -7.88
CA PRO A 277 -26.28 -17.34 -7.53
C PRO A 277 -26.83 -16.58 -6.32
N ASP A 278 -28.12 -16.22 -6.37
CA ASP A 278 -28.82 -15.48 -5.31
C ASP A 278 -28.16 -14.11 -4.99
N GLU A 279 -27.63 -13.43 -6.01
CA GLU A 279 -26.97 -12.13 -5.86
C GLU A 279 -27.95 -11.07 -5.34
N TYR A 280 -27.58 -10.47 -4.20
CA TYR A 280 -28.34 -9.39 -3.58
C TYR A 280 -27.77 -8.02 -3.97
N GLN A 281 -26.45 -7.93 -4.06
CA GLN A 281 -25.70 -6.76 -4.51
C GLN A 281 -24.43 -7.22 -5.22
N PRO A 282 -23.77 -6.39 -6.04
CA PRO A 282 -22.55 -6.77 -6.73
C PRO A 282 -21.50 -7.42 -5.82
N GLY A 283 -21.18 -8.69 -6.09
CA GLY A 283 -20.21 -9.48 -5.32
C GLY A 283 -20.71 -10.01 -3.97
N LEU A 284 -22.01 -9.91 -3.68
CA LEU A 284 -22.62 -10.37 -2.43
C LEU A 284 -23.91 -11.17 -2.70
N ASN A 285 -24.01 -12.36 -2.10
CA ASN A 285 -25.20 -13.19 -2.20
C ASN A 285 -25.82 -13.51 -0.83
N VAL A 286 -27.11 -13.82 -0.85
CA VAL A 286 -27.90 -14.18 0.34
C VAL A 286 -28.65 -15.48 0.06
N ARG A 287 -28.29 -16.55 0.76
CA ARG A 287 -28.87 -17.89 0.56
C ARG A 287 -29.67 -18.33 1.76
N PHE A 288 -30.91 -18.75 1.54
CA PHE A 288 -31.73 -19.35 2.59
C PHE A 288 -31.19 -20.74 2.97
N LEU A 289 -30.97 -20.97 4.27
CA LEU A 289 -30.44 -22.23 4.78
C LEU A 289 -31.53 -23.17 5.32
N GLY A 290 -32.65 -22.62 5.79
CA GLY A 290 -33.71 -23.40 6.43
C GLY A 290 -34.32 -22.74 7.66
N ILE A 291 -35.30 -23.41 8.26
CA ILE A 291 -35.95 -23.04 9.52
C ILE A 291 -35.66 -24.13 10.55
N SER A 292 -35.24 -23.74 11.75
CA SER A 292 -35.00 -24.68 12.85
C SER A 292 -36.28 -25.15 13.53
N ASP A 293 -36.17 -26.20 14.35
CA ASP A 293 -37.20 -26.68 15.28
C ASP A 293 -37.73 -25.60 16.25
N ARG A 294 -36.92 -24.54 16.48
CA ARG A 294 -37.27 -23.37 17.29
C ARG A 294 -37.86 -22.21 16.48
N ALA A 295 -38.33 -22.44 15.26
CA ALA A 295 -38.88 -21.43 14.37
C ALA A 295 -37.94 -20.24 14.11
N VAL A 296 -36.65 -20.54 13.93
CA VAL A 296 -35.61 -19.56 13.54
C VAL A 296 -35.22 -19.79 12.08
N THR A 297 -35.50 -18.81 11.23
CA THR A 297 -35.11 -18.78 9.82
C THR A 297 -33.65 -18.32 9.70
N SER A 298 -32.83 -19.06 8.97
CA SER A 298 -31.40 -18.77 8.79
C SER A 298 -31.06 -18.43 7.34
N TYR A 299 -30.24 -17.39 7.15
CA TYR A 299 -29.70 -16.97 5.86
C TYR A 299 -28.18 -16.91 5.92
N LEU A 300 -27.49 -17.46 4.92
CA LEU A 300 -26.06 -17.29 4.70
C LEU A 300 -25.84 -16.07 3.82
N VAL A 301 -25.12 -15.08 4.33
CA VAL A 301 -24.72 -13.90 3.57
C VAL A 301 -23.22 -14.02 3.28
N SER A 302 -22.84 -13.99 2.00
CA SER A 302 -21.43 -14.09 1.58
C SER A 302 -21.03 -12.94 0.68
N ALA A 303 -19.85 -12.35 0.93
CA ALA A 303 -19.26 -11.30 0.13
C ALA A 303 -17.88 -11.75 -0.40
N TYR A 304 -17.75 -11.79 -1.73
CA TYR A 304 -16.52 -12.20 -2.41
C TYR A 304 -15.75 -10.97 -2.90
N HIS A 305 -14.48 -10.89 -2.55
CA HIS A 305 -13.65 -9.73 -2.85
C HIS A 305 -12.17 -10.07 -2.88
N SER A 306 -11.42 -9.32 -3.68
CA SER A 306 -9.96 -9.25 -3.65
C SER A 306 -9.52 -7.93 -4.27
N ALA A 307 -8.24 -7.61 -4.22
CA ALA A 307 -7.65 -6.44 -4.86
C ALA A 307 -6.37 -6.83 -5.60
N ALA A 308 -6.13 -6.19 -6.74
CA ALA A 308 -4.92 -6.38 -7.52
C ALA A 308 -4.28 -5.02 -7.84
N VAL A 309 -2.96 -4.97 -7.67
CA VAL A 309 -2.12 -3.84 -8.08
C VAL A 309 -1.46 -4.26 -9.39
N LEU A 310 -1.96 -3.73 -10.52
CA LEU A 310 -1.56 -4.22 -11.84
C LEU A 310 -0.08 -3.95 -12.16
N VAL A 311 0.45 -2.84 -11.67
CA VAL A 311 1.86 -2.46 -11.83
C VAL A 311 2.38 -1.81 -10.54
N PRO A 312 3.67 -1.97 -10.19
CA PRO A 312 4.22 -1.47 -8.93
C PRO A 312 4.00 0.03 -8.68
N ASP A 313 4.06 0.86 -9.74
CA ASP A 313 3.90 2.31 -9.66
C ASP A 313 2.43 2.78 -9.52
N ALA A 314 1.46 1.87 -9.47
CA ALA A 314 0.05 2.21 -9.29
C ALA A 314 -0.31 2.54 -7.84
N LEU A 315 0.45 1.98 -6.88
CA LEU A 315 0.21 2.10 -5.45
C LEU A 315 1.49 2.56 -4.77
N GLY A 316 1.38 3.44 -3.78
CA GLY A 316 2.48 3.66 -2.86
C GLY A 316 2.00 4.20 -1.54
N VAL A 317 2.90 4.09 -0.58
CA VAL A 317 2.58 4.20 0.84
C VAL A 317 3.59 5.13 1.47
N LEU A 318 3.11 6.12 2.21
CA LEU A 318 3.91 6.89 3.15
C LEU A 318 3.72 6.25 4.53
N ASP A 319 4.74 5.56 4.99
CA ASP A 319 4.84 4.91 6.30
C ASP A 319 5.36 5.87 7.37
N ASP A 320 5.21 5.43 8.62
CA ASP A 320 5.67 6.16 9.82
C ASP A 320 5.10 7.57 9.92
N VAL A 321 3.84 7.73 9.53
CA VAL A 321 3.12 9.00 9.62
C VAL A 321 2.69 9.22 11.06
N GLU A 322 3.35 10.13 11.76
CA GLU A 322 3.02 10.48 13.13
C GLU A 322 1.75 11.34 13.18
N VAL A 323 0.71 10.84 13.86
CA VAL A 323 -0.58 11.55 13.97
C VAL A 323 -0.73 12.39 15.25
N GLY A 324 0.32 12.42 16.07
CA GLY A 324 0.41 13.11 17.35
C GLY A 324 -0.06 12.25 18.53
N ARG A 325 0.68 12.35 19.65
CA ARG A 325 0.23 11.90 20.98
C ARG A 325 -0.72 12.94 21.56
N SER A 326 -1.95 12.53 21.88
CA SER A 326 -2.81 13.24 22.84
C SER A 326 -2.24 13.09 24.24
#